data_AF-A0A161YLK3-F1
#
_entry.id   AF-A0A161YLK3-F1
#
_cell.length_a   1.000
_cell.length_b   1.000
_cell.length_c   1.000
_cell.angle_alpha   90.00
_cell.angle_beta   90.00
_cell.angle_gamma   90.00
#
_symmetry.space_group_name_H-M   'P 1'
#
loop_
_entity.id
_entity.type
_entity.pdbx_description
1 polymer ?
#
loop_
_entity_poly.entity_id
_entity_poly.type
_entity_poly.pdbx_seq_one_letter_code
_entity_poly.pdbx_strand_id
1 'polypeptide(L)'
;MENGLLQIVRQRERLYHLQDLVCLKCNQVKAAHLAEHCACAGSFRCKEVFPEFRSKMEVLFKIAKHQKFQLLQECTSRILEVK
;
A
#
# COMPACT_ATOMS: atom_id res chain seq x y z
N MET A 1 -10.84 -19.74 4.70
CA MET A 1 -9.47 -19.30 4.37
C MET A 1 -9.46 -18.05 3.49
N GLU A 2 -10.19 -18.05 2.36
CA GLU A 2 -10.31 -16.88 1.45
C GLU A 2 -10.75 -15.59 2.16
N ASN A 3 -11.79 -15.63 3.01
CA ASN A 3 -12.25 -14.45 3.75
C ASN A 3 -11.16 -13.80 4.62
N GLY A 4 -10.26 -14.58 5.22
CA GLY A 4 -9.16 -14.04 6.01
C GLY A 4 -8.15 -13.28 5.14
N LEU A 5 -7.81 -13.84 3.98
CA LEU A 5 -6.94 -13.18 3.00
C LEU A 5 -7.58 -11.90 2.44
N LEU A 6 -8.90 -11.90 2.22
CA LEU A 6 -9.64 -10.71 1.81
C LEU A 6 -9.55 -9.58 2.85
N GLN A 7 -9.70 -9.89 4.14
CA GLN A 7 -9.52 -8.89 5.19
C GLN A 7 -8.08 -8.36 5.24
N ILE A 8 -7.09 -9.23 5.01
CA ILE A 8 -5.68 -8.81 4.92
C ILE A 8 -5.47 -7.84 3.76
N VAL A 9 -5.98 -8.15 2.55
CA VAL A 9 -5.87 -7.25 1.39
C VAL A 9 -6.50 -5.89 1.68
N ARG A 10 -7.74 -5.87 2.18
CA ARG A 10 -8.46 -4.62 2.50
C ARG A 10 -7.75 -3.80 3.56
N GLN A 11 -7.26 -4.44 4.61
CA GLN A 11 -6.49 -3.77 5.65
C GLN A 11 -5.19 -3.20 5.08
N ARG A 12 -4.51 -3.94 4.20
CA ARG A 12 -3.23 -3.52 3.63
C ARG A 12 -3.38 -2.34 2.69
N GLU A 13 -4.39 -2.36 1.84
CA GLU A 13 -4.79 -1.26 0.96
C GLU A 13 -5.10 0.00 1.79
N ARG A 14 -5.94 -0.13 2.81
CA ARG A 14 -6.26 0.98 3.72
C ARG A 14 -5.01 1.59 4.35
N LEU A 15 -4.13 0.75 4.91
CA LEU A 15 -2.90 1.22 5.56
C LEU A 15 -1.94 1.90 4.58
N TYR A 16 -1.89 1.45 3.33
CA TYR A 16 -1.07 2.10 2.30
C TYR A 16 -1.61 3.49 1.93
N HIS A 17 -2.94 3.67 1.86
CA HIS A 17 -3.52 4.98 1.59
C HIS A 17 -3.46 5.95 2.79
N LEU A 18 -3.53 5.43 4.01
CA LEU A 18 -3.47 6.23 5.25
C LEU A 18 -2.07 6.29 5.87
N GLN A 19 -1.03 5.92 5.12
CA GLN A 19 0.33 5.92 5.64
C GLN A 19 0.84 7.33 5.92
N ASP A 20 1.86 7.40 6.78
CA ASP A 20 2.61 8.63 7.00
C ASP A 20 3.40 9.05 5.76
N LEU A 21 3.67 10.35 5.68
CA LEU A 21 4.71 10.90 4.82
C LEU A 21 5.97 11.20 5.65
N VAL A 22 7.14 10.90 5.09
CA VAL A 22 8.45 11.12 5.74
C VAL A 22 9.32 12.05 4.92
N CYS A 23 10.07 12.91 5.59
CA CYS A 23 10.98 13.84 4.92
C CYS A 23 12.20 13.11 4.35
N LEU A 24 12.57 13.43 3.11
CA LEU A 24 13.75 12.84 2.46
C LEU A 24 15.09 13.28 3.08
N LYS A 25 15.13 14.43 3.76
CA LYS A 25 16.36 14.96 4.36
C LYS A 25 16.56 14.51 5.82
N CYS A 26 15.55 14.71 6.66
CA CYS A 26 15.66 14.49 8.11
C CYS A 26 14.87 13.28 8.64
N ASN A 27 14.18 12.52 7.76
CA ASN A 27 13.37 11.34 8.10
C ASN A 27 12.22 11.57 9.11
N GLN A 28 11.89 12.82 9.44
CA GLN A 28 10.76 13.15 10.31
C GLN A 28 9.43 12.91 9.59
N VAL A 29 8.42 12.50 10.36
CA VAL A 29 7.03 12.35 9.90
C VAL A 29 6.40 13.73 9.68
N LYS A 30 5.62 13.88 8.61
CA LYS A 30 4.88 15.11 8.32
C LYS A 30 3.82 15.37 9.39
N ALA A 31 4.05 16.38 10.22
CA ALA A 31 3.15 16.73 11.32
C ALA A 31 1.96 17.61 10.91
N ALA A 32 2.11 18.45 9.88
CA ALA A 32 1.08 19.41 9.46
C ALA A 32 0.43 18.99 8.12
N HIS A 33 -0.89 18.95 8.04
CA HIS A 33 -1.61 18.46 6.85
C HIS A 33 -1.32 19.27 5.58
N LEU A 34 -1.32 20.60 5.68
CA LEU A 34 -1.17 21.51 4.53
C LEU A 34 0.28 21.89 4.18
N ALA A 35 1.27 21.42 4.94
CA ALA A 35 2.67 21.76 4.67
C ALA A 35 3.19 21.03 3.43
N GLU A 36 3.58 21.77 2.40
CA GLU A 36 4.19 21.19 1.18
C GLU A 36 5.62 20.67 1.45
N HIS A 37 6.35 21.36 2.33
CA HIS A 37 7.75 21.08 2.65
C HIS A 37 7.93 20.86 4.15
N CYS A 38 8.94 20.08 4.51
CA CYS A 38 9.38 19.94 5.90
C CYS A 38 10.03 21.24 6.40
N ALA A 39 10.05 21.46 7.72
CA ALA A 39 10.75 22.58 8.35
C ALA A 39 12.25 22.66 7.98
N CYS A 40 12.88 21.55 7.59
CA CYS A 40 14.24 21.51 7.05
C CYS A 40 14.34 21.83 5.54
N ALA A 41 13.27 22.35 4.93
CA ALA A 41 13.11 22.55 3.49
C ALA A 41 13.35 21.27 2.66
N GLY A 42 12.96 20.11 3.19
CA GLY A 42 13.01 18.83 2.50
C GLY A 42 11.63 18.42 1.99
N SER A 43 11.57 17.78 0.82
CA SER A 43 10.35 17.20 0.28
C SER A 43 9.95 15.94 1.05
N PHE A 44 8.66 15.60 0.99
CA PHE A 44 8.12 14.40 1.61
C PHE A 44 7.93 13.26 0.59
N ARG A 45 8.02 12.02 1.06
CA ARG A 45 7.63 10.81 0.33
C ARG A 45 6.73 9.93 1.18
N CYS A 46 6.01 9.00 0.54
CA CYS A 46 5.35 7.91 1.26
C CYS A 46 6.37 7.11 2.07
N LYS A 47 5.99 6.70 3.28
CA LYS A 47 6.82 5.87 4.16
C LYS A 47 7.10 4.50 3.56
N GLU A 48 6.09 3.88 2.96
CA GLU A 48 6.20 2.73 2.07
C GLU A 48 6.06 3.19 0.62
N VAL A 49 7.03 2.83 -0.21
CA VAL A 49 7.01 3.16 -1.63
C VAL A 49 6.12 2.18 -2.40
N PHE A 50 5.54 2.66 -3.52
CA PHE A 50 4.62 1.87 -4.33
C PHE A 50 5.18 0.50 -4.78
N PRO A 51 6.45 0.35 -5.22
CA PRO A 51 6.97 -0.96 -5.62
C PRO A 51 6.93 -2.01 -4.50
N GLU A 52 7.18 -1.60 -3.25
CA GLU A 52 7.13 -2.50 -2.10
C GLU A 52 5.69 -2.95 -1.83
N PHE A 53 4.73 -2.01 -1.84
CA PHE A 53 3.31 -2.33 -1.69
C PHE A 53 2.81 -3.27 -2.81
N ARG A 54 3.16 -2.96 -4.06
CA ARG A 54 2.79 -3.75 -5.25
C ARG A 54 3.31 -5.18 -5.15
N SER A 55 4.57 -5.37 -4.76
CA SER A 55 5.16 -6.72 -4.63
C SER A 55 4.40 -7.60 -3.62
N LYS A 56 3.93 -7.02 -2.51
CA LYS A 56 3.13 -7.72 -1.50
C LYS A 56 1.74 -8.11 -2.03
N MET A 57 1.10 -7.22 -2.80
CA MET A 57 -0.18 -7.50 -3.44
C MET A 57 -0.07 -8.60 -4.52
N GLU A 58 1.03 -8.62 -5.29
CA GLU A 58 1.28 -9.66 -6.28
C GLU A 58 1.38 -11.06 -5.67
N VAL A 59 1.95 -11.20 -4.46
CA VAL A 59 1.99 -12.49 -3.74
C VAL A 59 0.57 -12.97 -3.44
N LEU A 60 -0.29 -12.09 -2.93
CA LEU A 60 -1.69 -12.43 -2.62
C LEU A 60 -2.49 -12.77 -3.90
N PHE A 61 -2.26 -12.05 -5.00
CA PHE A 61 -2.84 -12.37 -6.30
C PHE A 61 -2.40 -13.76 -6.80
N LYS A 62 -1.10 -14.08 -6.71
CA LYS A 62 -0.58 -15.40 -7.08
C LYS A 62 -1.23 -16.49 -6.22
N ILE A 63 -1.34 -16.31 -4.90
CA ILE A 63 -2.03 -17.27 -4.02
C ILE A 63 -3.48 -17.46 -4.47
N ALA A 64 -4.20 -16.36 -4.75
CA ALA A 64 -5.58 -16.41 -5.20
C ALA A 64 -5.75 -17.24 -6.49
N LYS A 65 -4.86 -17.03 -7.47
CA LYS A 65 -4.86 -17.77 -8.74
C LYS A 65 -4.59 -19.26 -8.55
N HIS A 66 -3.58 -19.62 -7.74
CA HIS A 66 -3.21 -21.03 -7.52
C HIS A 66 -4.29 -21.80 -6.73
N GLN A 67 -4.93 -21.14 -5.76
CA GLN A 67 -5.97 -21.73 -4.91
C GLN A 67 -7.39 -21.56 -5.46
N LYS A 68 -7.55 -20.92 -6.63
CA LYS A 68 -8.84 -20.64 -7.29
C LYS A 68 -9.81 -19.81 -6.43
N PHE A 69 -9.28 -18.87 -5.64
CA PHE A 69 -10.06 -17.92 -4.85
C PHE A 69 -10.51 -16.75 -5.73
N GLN A 70 -11.71 -16.88 -6.32
CA GLN A 70 -12.21 -15.94 -7.32
C GLN A 70 -12.36 -14.51 -6.78
N LEU A 71 -12.91 -14.35 -5.58
CA LEU A 71 -13.16 -13.03 -5.01
C LEU A 71 -11.84 -12.36 -4.60
N LEU A 72 -10.92 -13.13 -4.00
CA LEU A 72 -9.58 -12.62 -3.69
C LEU A 72 -8.81 -12.21 -4.95
N GLN A 73 -8.91 -13.01 -6.01
CA GLN A 73 -8.27 -12.73 -7.29
C GLN A 73 -8.82 -11.44 -7.91
N GLU A 74 -10.15 -11.24 -7.91
CA GLU A 74 -10.76 -10.01 -8.40
C GLU A 74 -10.35 -8.78 -7.57
N CYS A 75 -10.39 -8.87 -6.24
CA CYS A 75 -9.97 -7.76 -5.38
C CYS A 75 -8.51 -7.37 -5.64
N THR A 76 -7.61 -8.36 -5.72
CA THR A 76 -6.19 -8.09 -5.93
C THR A 76 -5.86 -7.67 -7.36
N SER A 77 -6.58 -8.14 -8.39
CA SER A 77 -6.38 -7.67 -9.77
C SER A 77 -6.80 -6.22 -9.95
N ARG A 78 -7.87 -5.78 -9.27
CA ARG A 78 -8.32 -4.37 -9.28
C ARG A 78 -7.28 -3.43 -8.67
N ILE A 79 -6.67 -3.81 -7.54
CA ILE A 79 -5.60 -3.03 -6.90
C ILE A 79 -4.34 -2.98 -7.78
N LEU A 80 -4.01 -4.09 -8.44
CA LEU A 80 -2.82 -4.19 -9.30
C LEU A 80 -3.04 -3.69 -10.74
N GLU A 81 -4.28 -3.33 -11.10
CA GLU A 81 -4.71 -2.96 -12.45
C GLU A 81 -4.33 -4.01 -13.52
N VAL A 82 -4.37 -5.30 -13.13
CA VAL A 82 -4.06 -6.43 -14.03
C VAL A 82 -5.34 -6.87 -14.73
N LYS A 83 -5.29 -7.01 -16.06
CA LYS A 83 -6.38 -7.53 -16.89
C LYS A 83 -6.53 -9.04 -16.78
#